data_AF-A0AAW2L8A5-F1
#
_entry.id   AF-A0AAW2L8A5-F1
#
_cell.length_a   1.000
_cell.length_b   1.000
_cell.length_c   1.000
_cell.angle_alpha   90.00
_cell.angle_beta   90.00
_cell.angle_gamma   90.00
#
_symmetry.space_group_name_H-M   'P 1'
#
loop_
_entity.id
_entity.type
_entity.pdbx_description
1 polymer ?
#
loop_
_entity_poly.entity_id
_entity_poly.type
_entity_poly.pdbx_seq_one_letter_code
_entity_poly.pdbx_strand_id
1 'polypeptide(L)'
;MISAYSKYGSVESAKELYDQMAEKDLLLYNAMIACFAQNNRAKEALQLFDEMLKPNANVQPDKMTLASAISACSQLGDSKYGTWIETYMRELGIGMDDHLATSFIDLYAKCGNIDKAHELFKSLQKGI
;
A
#
# COMPACT_ATOMS: atom_id res chain seq x y z
N MET A 1 16.64 -0.39 12.72
CA MET A 1 15.81 -0.10 11.54
C MET A 1 14.58 0.75 11.90
N ILE A 2 13.77 0.41 12.92
CA ILE A 2 12.70 1.30 13.44
C ILE A 2 13.26 2.62 14.03
N SER A 3 14.53 2.63 14.42
CA SER A 3 15.24 3.80 14.95
C SER A 3 15.52 4.92 13.92
N ALA A 4 15.43 4.67 12.61
CA ALA A 4 15.51 5.73 11.60
C ALA A 4 14.18 6.52 11.51
N TYR A 5 13.04 5.81 11.56
CA TYR A 5 11.69 6.40 11.54
C TYR A 5 11.36 7.18 12.81
N SER A 6 11.88 6.74 13.96
CA SER A 6 11.57 7.36 15.26
C SER A 6 12.42 8.62 15.57
N LYS A 7 13.53 8.84 14.84
CA LYS A 7 14.45 9.97 15.11
C LYS A 7 14.14 11.25 14.31
N TYR A 8 13.27 11.19 13.30
CA TYR A 8 12.99 12.33 12.40
C TYR A 8 11.49 12.48 12.18
N GLY A 9 10.77 13.04 13.15
CA GLY A 9 9.30 13.20 13.14
C GLY A 9 8.69 14.07 12.02
N SER A 10 9.37 14.26 10.89
CA SER A 10 8.87 14.90 9.68
C SER A 10 9.04 13.97 8.48
N VAL A 11 7.95 13.75 7.75
CA VAL A 11 7.93 12.98 6.49
C VAL A 11 8.91 13.57 5.46
N GLU A 12 9.16 14.88 5.50
CA GLU A 12 10.12 15.55 4.61
C GLU A 12 11.54 15.03 4.81
N SER A 13 11.99 14.87 6.06
CA SER A 13 13.35 14.37 6.33
C SER A 13 13.53 12.91 5.89
N ALA A 14 12.47 12.09 6.02
CA ALA A 14 12.49 10.73 5.51
C ALA A 14 12.57 10.71 3.96
N LYS A 15 11.85 11.62 3.30
CA LYS A 15 11.89 11.80 1.84
C LYS A 15 13.26 12.26 1.35
N GLU A 16 13.87 13.25 2.01
CA GLU A 16 15.22 13.73 1.69
C GLU A 16 16.26 12.62 1.77
N LEU A 17 16.22 11.80 2.82
CA LEU A 17 17.12 10.64 2.95
C LEU A 17 16.86 9.61 1.85
N TYR A 18 15.60 9.32 1.55
CA TYR A 18 15.23 8.42 0.47
C TYR A 18 15.74 8.90 -0.90
N ASP A 19 15.65 10.20 -1.18
CA ASP A 19 16.10 10.81 -2.43
C ASP A 19 17.63 10.82 -2.58
N GLN A 20 18.37 10.82 -1.46
CA GLN A 20 19.83 10.73 -1.44
C GLN A 20 20.36 9.31 -1.67
N MET A 21 19.52 8.27 -1.52
CA MET A 21 19.94 6.88 -1.70
C MET A 21 19.94 6.50 -3.18
N ALA A 22 21.12 6.15 -3.70
CA ALA A 22 21.30 5.73 -5.09
C ALA A 22 20.65 4.38 -5.39
N GLU A 23 20.67 3.46 -4.42
CA GLU A 23 20.01 2.16 -4.49
C GLU A 23 18.85 2.12 -3.49
N LYS A 24 17.66 1.83 -4.00
CA LYS A 24 16.43 1.70 -3.21
C LYS A 24 16.02 0.25 -3.22
N ASP A 25 15.99 -0.36 -2.05
CA ASP A 25 15.54 -1.72 -1.86
C ASP A 25 14.06 -1.77 -1.47
N LEU A 26 13.51 -2.98 -1.42
CA LEU A 26 12.12 -3.24 -1.01
C LEU A 26 11.80 -2.63 0.36
N LEU A 27 12.74 -2.66 1.30
CA LEU A 27 12.54 -2.17 2.65
C LEU A 27 12.33 -0.66 2.66
N LEU A 28 13.13 0.09 1.88
CA LEU A 28 13.01 1.54 1.74
C LEU A 28 11.69 1.93 1.07
N TYR A 29 11.30 1.25 -0.01
CA TYR A 29 10.00 1.46 -0.66
C TYR A 29 8.84 1.22 0.30
N ASN A 30 8.81 0.07 0.96
CA ASN A 30 7.76 -0.28 1.92
C ASN A 30 7.60 0.78 2.99
N ALA A 31 8.73 1.19 3.56
CA ALA A 31 8.70 2.06 4.71
C ALA A 31 8.42 3.53 4.32
N MET A 32 8.80 3.99 3.12
CA MET A 32 8.37 5.29 2.58
C MET A 32 6.91 5.33 2.15
N ILE A 33 6.41 4.30 1.45
CA ILE A 33 5.00 4.20 1.06
C ILE A 33 4.13 4.17 2.32
N ALA A 34 4.49 3.37 3.32
CA ALA A 34 3.79 3.33 4.60
C ALA A 34 3.87 4.67 5.34
N CYS A 35 5.01 5.36 5.31
CA CYS A 35 5.17 6.68 5.92
C CYS A 35 4.23 7.72 5.29
N PHE A 36 4.19 7.79 3.96
CA PHE A 36 3.26 8.69 3.25
C PHE A 36 1.79 8.34 3.52
N ALA A 37 1.43 7.05 3.47
CA ALA A 37 0.06 6.60 3.72
C ALA A 37 -0.40 6.92 5.15
N GLN A 38 0.46 6.78 6.17
CA GLN A 38 0.10 7.08 7.56
C GLN A 38 0.01 8.58 7.86
N ASN A 39 0.61 9.44 7.04
CA ASN A 39 0.64 10.88 7.24
C ASN A 39 -0.31 11.64 6.29
N ASN A 40 -1.40 11.01 5.84
CA ASN A 40 -2.40 11.58 4.92
C ASN A 40 -1.83 12.08 3.57
N ARG A 41 -0.67 11.56 3.15
CA ARG A 41 -0.02 11.87 1.87
C ARG A 41 -0.24 10.74 0.88
N ALA A 42 -1.48 10.27 0.78
CA ALA A 42 -1.86 9.13 -0.03
C ALA A 42 -1.43 9.24 -1.50
N LYS A 43 -1.50 10.43 -2.10
CA LYS A 43 -1.03 10.64 -3.49
C LYS A 43 0.45 10.32 -3.66
N GLU A 44 1.29 10.72 -2.72
CA GLU A 44 2.73 10.45 -2.78
C GLU A 44 3.05 8.99 -2.49
N ALA A 45 2.27 8.35 -1.61
CA ALA A 45 2.36 6.90 -1.41
C ALA A 45 2.10 6.14 -2.72
N LEU A 46 1.05 6.51 -3.46
CA LEU A 46 0.73 5.88 -4.75
C LEU A 46 1.75 6.22 -5.85
N GLN A 47 2.25 7.46 -5.90
CA GLN A 47 3.31 7.83 -6.85
C GLN A 47 4.59 6.99 -6.65
N LEU A 48 4.95 6.73 -5.39
CA LEU A 48 6.12 5.92 -5.08
C LEU A 48 5.88 4.44 -5.39
N PHE A 49 4.66 3.95 -5.17
CA PHE A 49 4.25 2.62 -5.60
C PHE A 49 4.27 2.49 -7.13
N ASP A 50 3.79 3.49 -7.88
CA ASP A 50 3.88 3.52 -9.35
C ASP A 50 5.35 3.54 -9.83
N GLU A 51 6.25 4.22 -9.11
CA GLU A 51 7.69 4.20 -9.40
C GLU A 51 8.27 2.79 -9.24
N MET A 52 7.89 2.10 -8.17
CA MET A 52 8.31 0.72 -7.89
C MET A 52 7.85 -0.27 -8.97
N LEU A 53 6.69 -0.04 -9.59
CA LEU A 53 6.13 -0.89 -10.65
C LEU A 53 6.83 -0.70 -12.01
N LYS A 54 7.69 0.32 -12.16
CA LYS A 54 8.36 0.56 -13.44
C LYS A 54 9.38 -0.56 -13.75
N PRO A 55 9.56 -0.92 -15.03
CA PRO A 55 10.47 -2.01 -15.44
C PRO A 55 11.93 -1.82 -14.99
N ASN A 56 12.35 -0.59 -14.71
CA ASN A 56 13.71 -0.24 -14.30
C ASN A 56 13.94 -0.24 -12.78
N ALA A 57 12.90 -0.41 -11.96
CA ALA A 57 13.03 -0.36 -10.51
C ALA A 57 13.75 -1.59 -9.93
N ASN A 58 13.75 -2.74 -10.63
CA ASN A 58 14.33 -4.02 -10.17
C ASN A 58 13.83 -4.51 -8.79
N VAL A 59 12.73 -3.96 -8.29
CA VAL A 59 12.10 -4.34 -7.02
C VAL A 59 10.63 -4.67 -7.30
N GLN A 60 10.10 -5.69 -6.61
CA GLN A 60 8.71 -6.13 -6.77
C GLN A 60 7.93 -5.84 -5.48
N PRO A 61 6.68 -5.31 -5.57
CA PRO A 61 5.82 -5.14 -4.42
C PRO A 61 5.60 -6.42 -3.64
N ASP A 62 5.71 -6.35 -2.32
CA ASP A 62 5.25 -7.40 -1.43
C ASP A 62 3.88 -7.07 -0.85
N LYS A 63 3.37 -7.96 0.01
CA LYS A 63 2.08 -7.78 0.66
C LYS A 63 1.99 -6.52 1.52
N MET A 64 3.09 -6.10 2.14
CA MET A 64 3.16 -4.87 2.94
C MET A 64 3.10 -3.63 2.05
N THR A 65 3.79 -3.66 0.91
CA THR A 65 3.67 -2.63 -0.12
C THR A 65 2.21 -2.48 -0.56
N LEU A 66 1.58 -3.60 -0.92
CA LEU A 66 0.21 -3.63 -1.45
C LEU A 66 -0.81 -3.14 -0.42
N ALA A 67 -0.71 -3.58 0.83
CA ALA A 67 -1.61 -3.11 1.90
C ALA A 67 -1.50 -1.58 2.11
N SER A 68 -0.27 -1.04 2.07
CA SER A 68 -0.04 0.40 2.19
C SER A 68 -0.60 1.17 0.99
N ALA A 69 -0.45 0.63 -0.23
CA ALA A 69 -1.03 1.22 -1.43
C ALA A 69 -2.57 1.18 -1.41
N ILE A 70 -3.19 0.07 -0.98
CA ILE A 70 -4.65 -0.05 -0.84
C ILE A 70 -5.18 0.94 0.21
N SER A 71 -4.49 1.11 1.33
CA SER A 71 -4.82 2.12 2.34
C SER A 71 -4.77 3.54 1.75
N ALA A 72 -3.77 3.86 0.93
CA ALA A 72 -3.71 5.13 0.22
C ALA A 72 -4.86 5.30 -0.79
N CYS A 73 -5.25 4.24 -1.52
CA CYS A 73 -6.44 4.26 -2.37
C CYS A 73 -7.70 4.60 -1.56
N SER A 74 -7.83 3.98 -0.38
CA SER A 74 -8.97 4.18 0.53
C SER A 74 -9.08 5.64 0.99
N GLN A 75 -7.95 6.26 1.33
CA GLN A 75 -7.88 7.68 1.69
C GLN A 75 -8.28 8.62 0.54
N LEU A 76 -8.02 8.22 -0.70
CA LEU A 76 -8.37 8.99 -1.90
C LEU A 76 -9.75 8.67 -2.46
N GLY A 77 -10.42 7.63 -1.95
CA GLY A 77 -11.66 7.11 -2.54
C GLY A 77 -11.45 6.48 -3.92
N ASP A 78 -10.23 6.04 -4.25
CA ASP A 78 -9.88 5.49 -5.56
C ASP A 78 -10.11 3.98 -5.63
N SER A 79 -11.39 3.60 -5.69
CA SER A 79 -11.79 2.20 -5.87
C SER A 79 -11.32 1.57 -7.19
N LYS A 80 -11.07 2.37 -8.22
CA LYS A 80 -10.58 1.88 -9.52
C LYS A 80 -9.15 1.39 -9.39
N TYR A 81 -8.29 2.18 -8.77
CA TYR A 81 -6.90 1.79 -8.55
C TYR A 81 -6.79 0.60 -7.60
N GLY A 82 -7.61 0.54 -6.55
CA GLY A 82 -7.69 -0.67 -5.72
C GLY A 82 -8.16 -1.92 -6.48
N THR A 83 -9.14 -1.81 -7.38
CA THR A 83 -9.56 -2.93 -8.23
C THR A 83 -8.43 -3.39 -9.17
N TRP A 84 -7.64 -2.44 -9.66
CA TRP A 84 -6.43 -2.75 -10.44
C TRP A 84 -5.41 -3.51 -9.58
N ILE A 85 -5.14 -3.08 -8.34
CA ILE A 85 -4.25 -3.78 -7.40
C ILE A 85 -4.76 -5.22 -7.14
N GLU A 86 -6.05 -5.41 -6.94
CA GLU A 86 -6.66 -6.73 -6.74
C GLU A 86 -6.43 -7.65 -7.95
N THR A 87 -6.49 -7.10 -9.17
CA THR A 87 -6.22 -7.83 -10.41
C THR A 87 -4.74 -8.16 -10.55
N TYR A 88 -3.87 -7.18 -10.29
CA TYR A 88 -2.42 -7.33 -10.27
C TYR A 88 -1.96 -8.45 -9.32
N MET A 89 -2.52 -8.50 -8.10
CA MET A 89 -2.26 -9.58 -7.15
C MET A 89 -2.62 -10.96 -7.71
N ARG A 90 -3.78 -11.06 -8.38
CA ARG A 90 -4.24 -12.33 -8.97
C ARG A 90 -3.32 -12.80 -10.10
N GLU A 91 -2.87 -11.89 -10.96
CA GLU A 91 -1.97 -12.20 -12.07
C GLU A 91 -0.60 -12.68 -11.59
N LEU A 92 -0.11 -12.15 -10.46
CA LEU A 92 1.13 -12.59 -9.83
C LEU A 92 0.98 -13.77 -8.85
N GLY A 93 -0.24 -14.29 -8.67
CA GLY A 93 -0.50 -15.37 -7.71
C GLY A 93 -0.28 -14.97 -6.24
N ILE A 94 -0.33 -13.67 -5.92
CA ILE A 94 -0.22 -13.17 -4.56
C ILE A 94 -1.52 -13.46 -3.81
N GLY A 95 -1.46 -14.39 -2.86
CA GLY A 95 -2.62 -14.78 -2.06
C GLY A 95 -3.12 -13.66 -1.16
N MET A 96 -4.43 -13.43 -1.19
CA MET A 96 -5.15 -12.57 -0.24
C MET A 96 -4.99 -13.13 1.18
N ASP A 97 -4.55 -12.30 2.12
CA ASP A 97 -4.57 -12.62 3.55
C ASP A 97 -5.44 -11.64 4.33
N ASP A 98 -5.58 -11.88 5.62
CA ASP A 98 -6.45 -11.09 6.50
C ASP A 98 -6.08 -9.61 6.52
N HIS A 99 -4.79 -9.29 6.39
CA HIS A 99 -4.33 -7.91 6.39
C HIS A 99 -4.74 -7.19 5.10
N LEU A 100 -4.46 -7.80 3.95
CA LEU A 100 -4.85 -7.27 2.65
C LEU A 100 -6.38 -7.16 2.50
N ALA A 101 -7.10 -8.18 2.94
CA ALA A 101 -8.56 -8.19 2.94
C ALA A 101 -9.12 -7.06 3.81
N THR A 102 -8.55 -6.81 4.99
CA THR A 102 -8.95 -5.68 5.84
C THR A 102 -8.73 -4.35 5.13
N SER A 103 -7.60 -4.16 4.44
CA SER A 103 -7.36 -2.96 3.64
C SER A 103 -8.36 -2.79 2.49
N PHE A 104 -8.72 -3.88 1.79
CA PHE A 104 -9.73 -3.84 0.73
C PHE A 104 -11.14 -3.56 1.26
N ILE A 105 -11.50 -4.10 2.43
CA ILE A 105 -12.77 -3.82 3.09
C ILE A 105 -12.87 -2.32 3.40
N ASP A 106 -11.83 -1.73 3.99
CA ASP A 106 -11.77 -0.29 4.28
C ASP A 106 -11.91 0.55 2.99
N LEU A 107 -11.18 0.18 1.94
CA LEU A 107 -11.28 0.83 0.63
C LEU A 107 -12.72 0.81 0.09
N TYR A 108 -13.31 -0.37 -0.04
CA TYR A 108 -14.63 -0.50 -0.66
C TYR A 108 -15.72 0.12 0.20
N ALA A 109 -15.61 0.04 1.53
CA ALA A 109 -16.51 0.70 2.46
C ALA A 109 -16.47 2.23 2.29
N LYS A 110 -15.28 2.84 2.28
CA LYS A 110 -15.12 4.30 2.10
C LYS A 110 -15.51 4.79 0.72
N CYS A 111 -15.39 3.94 -0.30
CA CYS A 111 -15.86 4.23 -1.66
C CYS A 111 -17.36 3.99 -1.86
N GLY A 112 -18.09 3.55 -0.83
CA GLY A 112 -19.53 3.27 -0.91
C GLY A 112 -19.91 1.94 -1.58
N ASN A 113 -18.93 1.10 -1.91
CA ASN A 113 -19.18 -0.26 -2.43
C ASN A 113 -19.34 -1.25 -1.27
N ILE A 114 -20.45 -1.11 -0.55
CA ILE A 114 -20.73 -1.89 0.67
C ILE A 114 -20.89 -3.38 0.38
N ASP A 115 -21.45 -3.75 -0.78
CA ASP A 115 -21.63 -5.16 -1.15
C ASP A 115 -20.29 -5.89 -1.25
N LYS A 116 -19.30 -5.30 -1.93
CA LYS A 116 -17.96 -5.88 -2.07
C LYS A 116 -17.20 -5.90 -0.75
N ALA A 117 -17.34 -4.86 0.07
CA ALA A 117 -16.78 -4.84 1.42
C ALA A 117 -17.35 -5.97 2.29
N HIS A 118 -18.66 -6.21 2.22
CA HIS A 118 -19.34 -7.25 2.99
C HIS A 118 -18.99 -8.67 2.51
N GLU A 119 -18.84 -8.86 1.19
CA GLU A 119 -18.38 -10.14 0.63
C GLU A 119 -16.99 -10.51 1.15
N LEU A 120 -16.04 -9.57 1.11
CA LEU A 120 -14.70 -9.75 1.65
C LEU A 120 -14.72 -10.02 3.15
N PHE A 121 -15.51 -9.25 3.92
CA PHE A 121 -15.64 -9.46 5.36
C PHE A 121 -16.15 -10.87 5.70
N LYS A 122 -17.13 -11.39 4.96
CA LYS A 122 -17.62 -12.76 5.13
C LYS A 122 -16.57 -13.82 4.80
N SER A 123 -15.70 -13.56 3.82
CA SER A 123 -14.62 -14.49 3.48
C SER A 123 -13.62 -14.65 4.63
N LEU A 124 -13.36 -13.59 5.40
CA LEU A 124 -12.50 -13.63 6.59
C LEU A 124 -13.09 -14.46 7.73
N GLN A 125 -14.40 -14.35 7.96
CA GLN A 125 -15.07 -15.09 9.03
C GLN A 125 -15.18 -16.61 8.76
N LYS A 126 -15.03 -17.04 7.50
CA LYS A 126 -15.07 -18.47 7.13
C LYS A 126 -13.75 -19.22 7.39
N GLY A 127 -12.69 -18.51 7.77
CA GLY A 127 -11.36 -19.07 8.06
C GLY A 127 -11.09 -19.42 9.52
N ILE A 128 -12.09 -19.28 10.41
CA ILE A 128 -12.04 -19.63 11.84
C ILE A 128 -12.96 -20.84 12.08
#